data_AF-A0AAU8S8Y5-F1
#
_entry.id   AF-A0AAU8S8Y5-F1
#
_cell.length_a   1.000
_cell.length_b   1.000
_cell.length_c   1.000
_cell.angle_alpha   90.00
_cell.angle_beta   90.00
_cell.angle_gamma   90.00
#
_symmetry.space_group_name_H-M   'P 1'
#
loop_
_entity.id
_entity.type
_entity.pdbx_description
1 polymer ?
#
loop_
_entity_poly.entity_id
_entity_poly.type
_entity_poly.pdbx_seq_one_letter_code
_entity_poly.pdbx_strand_id
1 'polypeptide(L)' 'MANQIAELDAYLELLAQIADELEQQVAPCPTTRPMLIAWLTEWIRSPEALSEIRRELPRLPQVLKSAYSEWNHLGGGH' A
#
# COMPACT_ATOMS: atom_id res chain seq x y z
N MET A 1 11.94 -18.18 -16.35
CA MET A 1 11.80 -18.48 -14.91
C MET A 1 12.42 -17.44 -13.98
N ALA A 2 13.41 -16.63 -14.42
CA ALA A 2 13.93 -15.52 -13.60
C ALA A 2 12.97 -14.30 -13.48
N ASN A 3 11.98 -14.19 -14.36
CA ASN A 3 11.10 -13.01 -14.44
C ASN A 3 10.11 -12.90 -13.27
N GLN A 4 9.58 -14.02 -12.77
CA GLN A 4 8.54 -14.00 -11.74
C GLN A 4 9.03 -13.48 -10.39
N ILE A 5 10.27 -13.79 -10.02
CA ILE A 5 10.85 -13.28 -8.77
C ILE A 5 11.13 -11.79 -8.89
N ALA A 6 11.65 -11.33 -10.03
CA ALA A 6 11.88 -9.90 -10.27
C ALA A 6 10.57 -9.09 -10.31
N GLU A 7 9.50 -9.66 -10.87
CA GLU A 7 8.16 -9.05 -10.86
C GLU A 7 7.59 -8.96 -9.44
N LEU A 8 7.81 -9.99 -8.62
CA LEU A 8 7.39 -9.99 -7.23
C LEU A 8 8.17 -8.97 -6.40
N ASP A 9 9.47 -8.85 -6.63
CA ASP A 9 10.33 -7.88 -5.95
C ASP A 9 9.89 -6.45 -6.27
N ALA A 10 9.70 -6.14 -7.56
CA ALA A 10 9.19 -4.85 -8.01
C ALA A 10 7.78 -4.54 -7.48
N TYR A 11 6.93 -5.57 -7.33
CA TYR A 11 5.61 -5.43 -6.70
C TYR A 11 5.72 -5.07 -5.22
N LEU A 12 6.60 -5.74 -4.47
CA LEU A 12 6.83 -5.48 -3.05
C LEU A 12 7.48 -4.10 -2.82
N GLU A 13 8.44 -3.70 -3.65
CA GLU A 13 9.03 -2.36 -3.61
C GLU A 13 7.98 -1.28 -3.82
N LEU A 14 7.05 -1.49 -4.76
CA LEU A 14 5.99 -0.53 -5.01
C LEU A 14 5.02 -0.43 -3.82
N LEU A 15 4.64 -1.55 -3.21
CA LEU A 15 3.81 -1.54 -2.01
C LEU A 15 4.50 -0.82 -0.86
N ALA A 16 5.83 -0.98 -0.71
CA ALA A 16 6.61 -0.26 0.29
C ALA A 16 6.61 1.25 0.03
N GLN A 17 6.69 1.68 -1.23
CA GLN A 17 6.59 3.08 -1.60
C GLN A 17 5.19 3.65 -1.31
N ILE A 18 4.12 2.92 -1.65
CA ILE A 18 2.75 3.34 -1.35
C ILE A 18 2.53 3.45 0.17
N ALA A 19 3.07 2.50 0.94
CA ALA A 19 3.04 2.54 2.39
C ALA A 19 3.73 3.79 2.96
N ASP A 20 4.93 4.11 2.49
CA ASP A 20 5.65 5.32 2.92
C ASP A 20 4.84 6.59 2.63
N GLU A 21 4.28 6.70 1.43
CA GLU A 21 3.48 7.85 1.02
C GLU A 21 2.16 7.96 1.81
N LEU A 22 1.56 6.84 2.22
CA LEU A 22 0.40 6.82 3.13
C LEU A 22 0.77 7.36 4.50
N GLU A 23 1.90 6.90 5.04
CA GLU A 23 2.39 7.33 6.34
C GLU A 23 2.74 8.83 6.36
N GLN A 24 3.33 9.33 5.27
CA GLN A 24 3.67 10.74 5.08
C GLN A 24 2.42 11.63 4.90
N GLN A 25 1.41 11.18 4.16
CA GLN A 25 0.25 12.01 3.80
C GLN A 25 -0.93 11.92 4.76
N VAL A 26 -1.10 10.80 5.46
CA VAL A 26 -2.26 10.56 6.31
C VAL A 26 -1.87 10.59 7.78
N ALA A 27 -1.10 9.60 8.23
CA ALA A 27 -0.62 9.46 9.59
C ALA A 27 0.41 8.32 9.66
N PRO A 28 1.41 8.39 10.56
CA PRO A 28 2.35 7.29 10.75
C PRO A 28 1.62 5.99 11.12
N CYS A 29 2.09 4.87 10.59
CA CYS A 29 1.48 3.58 10.85
C CYS A 29 1.69 3.19 12.33
N PRO A 30 0.63 2.92 13.11
CA PRO A 30 0.77 2.50 14.51
C PRO A 30 1.22 1.03 14.61
N THR A 31 1.09 0.26 13.53
CA THR A 31 1.45 -1.15 13.48
C THR A 31 2.77 -1.38 12.76
N THR A 32 3.17 -2.64 12.68
CA THR A 32 4.36 -3.03 11.93
C THR A 32 4.17 -2.83 10.42
N ARG A 33 5.24 -2.41 9.72
CA ARG A 33 5.28 -2.28 8.26
C ARG A 33 4.72 -3.51 7.50
N PRO A 34 5.04 -4.78 7.86
CA PRO A 34 4.45 -5.94 7.19
C PRO A 34 2.92 -6.02 7.28
N MET A 35 2.30 -5.51 8.34
CA MET A 35 0.84 -5.44 8.47
C MET A 35 0.23 -4.47 7.46
N LEU A 36 0.86 -3.31 7.26
CA LEU A 36 0.45 -2.34 6.25
C LEU A 36 0.62 -2.90 4.84
N ILE A 37 1.72 -3.59 4.57
CA ILE A 37 1.93 -4.27 3.27
C ILE A 37 0.86 -5.35 3.06
N ALA A 38 0.56 -6.16 4.08
CA ALA A 38 -0.50 -7.17 3.99
C ALA A 38 -1.86 -6.54 3.69
N TRP A 39 -2.24 -5.49 4.41
CA TRP A 39 -3.47 -4.74 4.13
C TRP A 39 -3.49 -4.17 2.71
N LEU A 40 -2.39 -3.58 2.24
CA LEU A 40 -2.29 -3.08 0.87
C LEU A 40 -2.42 -4.21 -0.16
N THR A 41 -1.87 -5.40 0.09
CA THR A 41 -2.07 -6.54 -0.81
C THR A 41 -3.52 -7.03 -0.85
N GLU A 42 -4.24 -6.95 0.27
CA GLU A 42 -5.65 -7.32 0.34
C GLU A 42 -6.58 -6.27 -0.28
N TRP A 43 -6.20 -4.99 -0.18
CA TRP A 43 -6.93 -3.87 -0.75
C TRP A 43 -6.70 -3.78 -2.26
N ILE A 44 -5.44 -3.89 -2.68
CA ILE A 44 -5.01 -3.88 -4.08
C ILE A 44 -5.10 -5.31 -4.63
N ARG A 45 -6.33 -5.81 -4.76
CA ARG A 45 -6.61 -7.16 -5.29
C ARG A 45 -6.28 -7.33 -6.77
N SER A 46 -5.92 -6.24 -7.47
CA SER A 46 -5.67 -6.26 -8.91
C SER A 46 -4.42 -5.47 -9.28
N PRO A 47 -3.55 -6.01 -10.16
CA PRO A 47 -2.33 -5.34 -10.61
C PRO A 47 -2.62 -4.06 -11.42
N GLU A 48 -3.82 -3.95 -12.00
CA GLU A 48 -4.29 -2.72 -12.65
C GLU A 48 -4.50 -1.59 -11.63
N ALA A 49 -5.17 -1.88 -10.50
CA ALA A 49 -5.36 -0.92 -9.41
C ALA A 49 -4.01 -0.45 -8.84
N LEU A 50 -3.05 -1.36 -8.72
CA LEU A 50 -1.69 -1.01 -8.32
C LEU A 50 -1.03 -0.02 -9.30
N SER A 51 -1.19 -0.29 -10.60
CA SER A 51 -0.62 0.56 -11.66
C SER A 51 -1.29 1.92 -11.75
N GLU A 52 -2.57 2.02 -11.36
CA GLU A 52 -3.30 3.28 -11.23
C GLU A 52 -2.75 4.09 -10.05
N ILE A 53 -2.65 3.48 -8.87
CA ILE A 53 -2.09 4.12 -7.67
C ILE A 53 -0.66 4.61 -7.93
N ARG A 54 0.16 3.77 -8.59
CA ARG A 54 1.52 4.13 -9.00
C ARG A 54 1.57 5.40 -9.85
N ARG A 55 0.63 5.56 -10.78
CA ARG A 55 0.58 6.73 -11.67
C ARG A 55 0.20 8.00 -10.92
N GLU A 56 -0.50 7.87 -9.81
CA GLU A 56 -0.90 9.00 -8.97
C GLU A 56 0.15 9.38 -7.93
N LEU A 57 1.17 8.54 -7.68
CA LEU A 57 2.30 8.88 -6.82
C LEU A 57 2.98 10.19 -7.27
N PRO A 58 3.34 11.09 -6.34
CA PRO A 58 3.27 10.93 -4.89
C PRO A 58 1.89 11.18 -4.29
N ARG A 59 0.90 11.71 -5.02
CA ARG A 59 -0.42 12.03 -4.45
C ARG A 59 -1.36 10.83 -4.51
N LEU A 60 -1.42 10.10 -3.40
CA LEU A 60 -2.28 8.93 -3.32
C LEU A 60 -3.76 9.27 -3.48
N PRO A 61 -4.55 8.39 -4.13
CA PRO A 61 -5.98 8.60 -4.31
C PRO A 61 -6.70 8.75 -2.97
N GLN A 62 -7.70 9.62 -2.93
CA GLN A 62 -8.43 9.94 -1.70
C GLN A 62 -9.09 8.69 -1.10
N VAL A 63 -9.61 7.79 -1.95
CA VAL A 63 -10.22 6.53 -1.50
C VAL A 63 -9.24 5.65 -0.72
N LEU A 64 -7.97 5.61 -1.13
CA LEU A 64 -6.94 4.83 -0.45
C LEU A 64 -6.57 5.47 0.89
N LYS A 65 -6.44 6.81 0.92
CA LYS A 65 -6.15 7.56 2.16
C LYS A 65 -7.27 7.42 3.18
N SER A 66 -8.52 7.49 2.75
CA SER A 66 -9.69 7.26 3.61
C SER A 66 -9.70 5.83 4.16
N ALA A 67 -9.54 4.82 3.30
CA ALA A 67 -9.51 3.42 3.73
C ALA A 67 -8.36 3.13 4.71
N TYR A 68 -7.18 3.72 4.46
CA TYR A 68 -6.03 3.62 5.37
C TYR A 68 -6.32 4.31 6.71
N SER A 69 -6.93 5.50 6.69
CA SER A 69 -7.29 6.22 7.92
C SER A 69 -8.29 5.42 8.77
N GLU A 70 -9.28 4.79 8.14
CA GLU A 70 -10.25 3.91 8.82
C GLU A 70 -9.56 2.67 9.41
N TRP A 71 -8.74 1.99 8.61
CA TRP A 71 -7.98 0.82 9.07
C TRP A 71 -7.01 1.16 10.21
N ASN A 72 -6.34 2.31 10.11
CA ASN A 72 -5.44 2.84 11.14
C ASN A 72 -6.21 3.13 12.44
N HIS A 73 -7.38 3.78 12.34
CA HIS A 73 -8.24 4.04 13.49
C HIS A 73 -8.75 2.75 14.17
N LEU A 74 -8.97 1.68 13.40
CA LEU A 74 -9.36 0.37 13.92
C LEU A 74 -8.20 -0.42 14.57
N GLY A 75 -6.98 0.13 14.59
CA GLY A 75 -5.82 -0.50 15.22
C GLY A 75 -4.96 -1.37 14.30
N GLY A 76 -5.16 -1.29 12.98
CA GLY A 76 -4.27 -1.89 11.98
C GLY A 76 -4.31 -3.42 11.88
N GLY A 77 -5.45 -4.02 12.24
CA GLY A 77 -5.68 -5.46 12.14
C GLY A 77 -6.58 -5.92 13.27
N HIS A 78 -7.80 -6.33 12.93
CA HIS A 78 -8.67 -7.07 13.85
C HIS A 78 -8.26 -8.55 13.81
#